data_AF-A0AAU9WBD6-F1
#
_entry.id   AF-A0AAU9WBD6-F1
#
_cell.length_a   1.000
_cell.length_b   1.000
_cell.length_c   1.000
_cell.angle_alpha   90.00
_cell.angle_beta   90.00
_cell.angle_gamma   90.00
#
_symmetry.space_group_name_H-M   'P 1'
#
loop_
_entity.id
_entity.type
_entity.pdbx_description
1 polymer ?
#
loop_
_entity_poly.entity_id
_entity_poly.type
_entity_poly.pdbx_seq_one_letter_code
_entity_poly.pdbx_strand_id
1 'polypeptide(L)'
;MGKEFLIWKSERGSKTRRGNGDKRAFNPTTQATNNELCPVFYYKEFKSHRPEEMNSADSPFYLAINYRRRPGSNVWYMRAPLCKNEIGKLMKTAVQSAGLLGNFTNHIVRKTCLSRLIDAEVPVNYVAQLSGHRNLKSLDSYQAASADHQRKMSFSLSRSGQESTQTSTVSVHENTTLPANLPKDVSKSGVFSGACIGKIEGCTFKFNIAREKEESPKFAKPKK
;
A
#
# COMPACT_ATOMS: atom_id res chain seq x y z
N MET A 1 9.19 1.93 -30.77
CA MET A 1 10.41 1.81 -29.93
C MET A 1 10.31 0.53 -29.11
N GLY A 2 11.28 -0.37 -29.23
CA GLY A 2 11.25 -1.66 -28.53
C GLY A 2 11.32 -1.44 -27.02
N LYS A 3 10.27 -1.86 -26.29
CA LYS A 3 10.26 -1.80 -24.83
C LYS A 3 11.29 -2.80 -24.33
N GLU A 4 12.42 -2.32 -23.82
CA GLU A 4 13.39 -3.18 -23.17
C GLU A 4 12.80 -3.74 -21.87
N PHE A 5 13.04 -5.02 -21.58
CA PHE A 5 12.56 -5.66 -20.37
C PHE A 5 13.52 -6.73 -19.88
N LEU A 6 13.49 -6.99 -18.59
CA LEU A 6 14.12 -8.14 -17.96
C LEU A 6 13.09 -9.24 -17.79
N ILE A 7 13.49 -10.48 -18.07
CA ILE A 7 12.64 -11.65 -17.92
C ILE A 7 13.30 -12.65 -16.98
N TRP A 8 12.54 -13.08 -15.98
CA TRP A 8 12.97 -14.11 -15.05
C TRP A 8 12.56 -15.49 -15.59
N LYS A 9 13.46 -16.12 -16.36
CA LYS A 9 13.19 -17.38 -17.09
C LYS A 9 13.19 -18.63 -16.21
N SER A 10 13.96 -18.65 -15.13
CA SER A 10 14.12 -19.83 -14.28
C SER A 10 14.17 -19.44 -12.80
N GLU A 11 13.14 -19.86 -12.06
CA GLU A 11 13.13 -19.76 -10.60
C GLU A 11 14.02 -20.88 -10.02
N ARG A 12 15.23 -20.56 -9.56
CA ARG A 12 15.99 -21.46 -8.69
C ARG A 12 15.15 -21.67 -7.42
N GLY A 13 14.99 -22.93 -7.01
CA GLY A 13 14.05 -23.33 -5.95
C GLY A 13 14.01 -22.35 -4.76
N SER A 14 12.81 -21.93 -4.37
CA SER A 14 12.62 -21.01 -3.25
C SER A 14 12.33 -21.78 -1.95
N LYS A 15 12.30 -21.08 -0.81
CA LYS A 15 11.97 -21.67 0.51
C LYS A 15 10.68 -22.51 0.48
N THR A 16 9.75 -22.21 -0.43
CA THR A 16 8.43 -22.87 -0.52
C THR A 16 8.24 -23.68 -1.80
N ARG A 17 9.24 -23.75 -2.69
CA ARG A 17 9.17 -24.50 -3.96
C ARG A 17 10.41 -25.36 -4.12
N ARG A 18 10.22 -26.67 -4.00
CA ARG A 18 11.24 -27.66 -4.38
C ARG A 18 11.40 -27.47 -5.89
N GLY A 19 12.59 -27.12 -6.38
CA GLY A 19 12.85 -26.72 -7.78
C GLY A 19 12.60 -27.80 -8.84
N ASN A 20 11.68 -28.72 -8.60
CA ASN A 20 11.24 -29.82 -9.44
C ASN A 20 9.73 -29.66 -9.73
N GLY A 21 9.38 -28.84 -10.73
CA GLY A 21 8.03 -28.80 -11.32
C GLY A 21 7.15 -27.59 -11.00
N ASP A 22 7.40 -26.84 -9.93
CA ASP A 22 6.57 -25.68 -9.56
C ASP A 22 6.91 -24.41 -10.37
N LYS A 23 6.66 -24.44 -11.69
CA LYS A 23 6.78 -23.25 -12.54
C LYS A 23 5.66 -22.26 -12.20
N ARG A 24 5.95 -20.96 -12.23
CA ARG A 24 4.89 -19.93 -12.21
C ARG A 24 4.05 -20.04 -13.48
N ALA A 25 2.82 -19.53 -13.42
CA ALA A 25 1.92 -19.50 -14.58
C ALA A 25 2.52 -18.69 -15.76
N PHE A 26 3.40 -17.74 -15.48
CA PHE A 26 4.14 -16.96 -16.46
C PHE A 26 5.54 -16.64 -15.95
N ASN A 27 6.43 -16.24 -16.86
CA ASN A 27 7.75 -15.72 -16.53
C ASN A 27 7.63 -14.26 -16.10
N PRO A 28 7.92 -13.91 -14.83
CA PRO A 28 7.86 -12.53 -14.39
C PRO A 28 8.76 -11.64 -15.24
N THR A 29 8.23 -10.51 -15.67
CA THR A 29 9.00 -9.50 -16.40
C THR A 29 9.04 -8.19 -15.64
N THR A 30 10.13 -7.47 -15.82
CA THR A 30 10.26 -6.10 -15.34
C THR A 30 10.56 -5.20 -16.53
N GLN A 31 9.65 -4.29 -16.81
CA GLN A 31 9.72 -3.40 -17.97
C GLN A 31 10.62 -2.20 -17.68
N ALA A 32 11.35 -1.73 -18.68
CA ALA A 32 12.06 -0.46 -18.57
C ALA A 32 11.04 0.67 -18.39
N THR A 33 11.27 1.49 -17.38
CA THR A 33 10.52 2.73 -17.14
C THR A 33 11.42 3.91 -17.49
N ASN A 34 10.87 4.96 -18.09
CA ASN A 34 11.62 6.19 -18.40
C ASN A 34 11.71 7.11 -17.18
N ASN A 35 11.94 6.55 -15.99
CA ASN A 35 12.02 7.30 -14.74
C ASN A 35 13.29 6.92 -13.95
N GLU A 36 13.62 7.72 -12.95
CA GLU A 36 14.82 7.55 -12.12
C GLU A 36 14.84 6.22 -11.37
N LEU A 37 13.67 5.64 -11.10
CA LEU A 37 13.50 4.37 -10.40
C LEU A 37 13.44 3.17 -11.36
N CYS A 38 14.10 3.27 -12.52
CA CYS A 38 14.02 2.25 -13.55
C CYS A 38 14.71 0.95 -13.13
N PRO A 39 13.97 -0.15 -12.97
CA PRO A 39 14.55 -1.42 -12.55
C PRO A 39 15.51 -2.02 -13.59
N VAL A 40 15.26 -1.77 -14.88
CA VAL A 40 16.17 -2.22 -15.96
C VAL A 40 17.49 -1.47 -15.91
N PHE A 41 17.43 -0.16 -15.63
CA PHE A 41 18.62 0.66 -15.42
C PHE A 41 19.43 0.15 -14.21
N TYR A 42 18.81 -0.04 -13.04
CA TYR A 42 19.51 -0.55 -11.87
C TYR A 42 20.13 -1.93 -12.07
N TYR A 43 19.46 -2.81 -12.82
CA TYR A 43 20.05 -4.11 -13.17
C TYR A 43 21.26 -3.97 -14.08
N LYS A 44 21.23 -3.08 -15.08
CA LYS A 44 22.37 -2.82 -15.95
C LYS A 44 23.56 -2.27 -15.16
N GLU A 45 23.31 -1.35 -14.24
CA GLU A 45 24.33 -0.81 -13.33
C GLU A 45 24.89 -1.88 -12.40
N PHE A 46 24.01 -2.71 -11.82
CA PHE A 46 24.45 -3.86 -11.05
C PHE A 46 25.32 -4.81 -11.89
N LYS A 47 24.94 -5.06 -13.15
CA LYS A 47 25.69 -5.92 -14.09
C LYS A 47 27.04 -5.33 -14.47
N SER A 48 27.13 -4.01 -14.70
CA SER A 48 28.38 -3.34 -15.09
C SER A 48 29.44 -3.38 -13.98
N HIS A 49 29.01 -3.44 -12.72
CA HIS A 49 29.89 -3.55 -11.56
C HIS A 49 30.28 -4.98 -11.16
N ARG A 50 29.75 -6.00 -11.84
CA ARG A 50 30.12 -7.41 -11.61
C ARG A 50 31.40 -7.76 -12.38
N PRO A 51 32.20 -8.71 -11.86
CA PRO A 51 33.23 -9.37 -12.68
C PRO A 51 32.58 -9.96 -13.93
N GLU A 52 33.22 -9.81 -15.09
CA GLU A 52 32.68 -10.23 -16.38
C GLU A 52 32.32 -11.72 -16.42
N GLU A 53 33.15 -12.55 -15.78
CA GLU A 53 32.96 -14.00 -15.68
C GLU A 53 31.72 -14.38 -14.86
N MET A 54 31.24 -13.45 -14.02
CA MET A 54 30.06 -13.66 -13.19
C MET A 54 28.77 -13.16 -13.86
N ASN A 55 28.80 -12.79 -15.13
CA ASN A 55 27.61 -12.36 -15.89
C ASN A 55 26.91 -13.49 -16.67
N SER A 56 27.40 -14.73 -16.55
CA SER A 56 26.77 -15.91 -17.15
C SER A 56 25.43 -16.25 -16.47
N ALA A 57 24.56 -16.99 -17.16
CA ALA A 57 23.27 -17.42 -16.63
C ALA A 57 23.40 -18.38 -15.41
N ASP A 58 24.50 -19.12 -15.33
CA ASP A 58 24.76 -20.08 -14.26
C ASP A 58 25.43 -19.45 -13.03
N SER A 59 26.01 -18.26 -13.19
CA SER A 59 26.63 -17.52 -12.09
C SER A 59 25.58 -17.12 -11.02
N PRO A 60 25.94 -17.13 -9.73
CA PRO A 60 25.07 -16.64 -8.66
C PRO A 60 24.58 -15.21 -8.92
N PHE A 61 23.28 -14.94 -8.70
CA PHE A 61 22.75 -13.58 -8.93
C PHE A 61 23.34 -12.58 -7.93
N TYR A 62 23.31 -12.87 -6.64
CA TYR A 62 23.90 -12.01 -5.60
C TYR A 62 25.34 -12.42 -5.31
N LEU A 63 26.25 -11.45 -5.38
CA LEU A 63 27.68 -11.63 -5.15
C LEU A 63 28.13 -10.92 -3.87
N ALA A 64 29.18 -11.45 -3.24
CA ALA A 64 29.80 -10.83 -2.07
C ALA A 64 30.39 -9.45 -2.44
N ILE A 65 30.26 -8.49 -1.53
CA ILE A 65 30.77 -7.13 -1.74
C ILE A 65 32.30 -7.13 -1.58
N ASN A 66 33.00 -6.47 -2.49
CA ASN A 66 34.44 -6.25 -2.37
C ASN A 66 34.74 -5.03 -1.49
N TYR A 67 34.85 -5.23 -0.18
CA TYR A 67 35.20 -4.15 0.76
C TYR A 67 36.62 -3.61 0.59
N ARG A 68 37.51 -4.34 -0.09
CA ARG A 68 38.90 -3.93 -0.38
C ARG A 68 39.06 -3.38 -1.80
N ARG A 69 37.96 -2.89 -2.39
CA ARG A 69 37.94 -2.32 -3.73
C ARG A 69 38.88 -1.10 -3.79
N ARG A 70 39.75 -1.07 -4.80
CA ARG A 70 40.59 0.10 -5.09
C ARG A 70 39.72 1.29 -5.52
N PRO A 71 40.04 2.53 -5.11
CA PRO A 71 39.39 3.73 -5.64
C PRO A 71 39.44 3.72 -7.18
N GLY A 72 38.33 4.08 -7.83
CA GLY A 72 38.22 4.07 -9.30
C GLY A 72 37.96 2.70 -9.95
N SER A 73 38.02 1.59 -9.22
CA SER A 73 37.67 0.27 -9.79
C SER A 73 36.18 0.20 -10.12
N ASN A 74 35.87 -0.15 -11.37
CA ASN A 74 34.50 -0.39 -11.81
C ASN A 74 33.92 -1.70 -11.24
N VAL A 75 34.76 -2.66 -10.82
CA VAL A 75 34.30 -3.93 -10.25
C VAL A 75 34.09 -3.79 -8.74
N TRP A 76 32.85 -3.99 -8.28
CA TRP A 76 32.45 -3.82 -6.86
C TRP A 76 32.24 -5.14 -6.13
N TYR A 77 32.06 -6.23 -6.86
CA TYR A 77 31.73 -7.53 -6.29
C TYR A 77 32.87 -8.55 -6.44
N MET A 78 32.91 -9.51 -5.53
CA MET A 78 33.82 -10.64 -5.59
C MET A 78 33.23 -11.78 -6.44
N ARG A 79 34.08 -12.69 -6.90
CA ARG A 79 33.70 -13.93 -7.60
C ARG A 79 33.18 -15.00 -6.62
N ALA A 80 32.31 -14.61 -5.71
CA ALA A 80 31.77 -15.46 -4.66
C ALA A 80 30.29 -15.16 -4.42
N PRO A 81 29.43 -16.17 -4.20
CA PRO A 81 28.02 -15.96 -3.90
C PRO A 81 27.85 -15.23 -2.56
N LEU A 82 26.86 -14.35 -2.47
CA LEU A 82 26.45 -13.76 -1.20
C LEU A 82 25.62 -14.77 -0.39
N CYS A 83 25.97 -14.96 0.89
CA CYS A 83 25.29 -15.92 1.75
C CYS A 83 23.84 -15.48 2.09
N LYS A 84 22.94 -16.46 2.29
CA LYS A 84 21.52 -16.24 2.62
C LYS A 84 21.31 -15.30 3.82
N ASN A 85 22.15 -15.42 4.86
CA ASN A 85 22.02 -14.59 6.05
C ASN A 85 22.38 -13.13 5.77
N GLU A 86 23.35 -12.89 4.87
CA GLU A 86 23.74 -11.55 4.47
C GLU A 86 22.69 -10.89 3.57
N ILE A 87 22.10 -11.66 2.64
CA ILE A 87 20.94 -11.19 1.86
C ILE A 87 19.78 -10.80 2.79
N GLY A 88 19.56 -11.56 3.86
CA GLY A 88 18.53 -11.28 4.87
C GLY A 88 18.73 -9.94 5.61
N LYS A 89 19.98 -9.48 5.74
CA LYS A 89 20.34 -8.23 6.43
C LYS A 89 20.30 -7.00 5.53
N LEU A 90 20.26 -7.17 4.21
CA LEU A 90 20.43 -6.08 3.24
C LEU A 90 19.49 -4.89 3.49
N MET A 91 18.18 -5.12 3.59
CA MET A 91 17.22 -4.03 3.85
C MET A 91 17.46 -3.35 5.20
N LYS A 92 17.78 -4.13 6.24
CA LYS A 92 18.05 -3.61 7.58
C LYS A 92 19.27 -2.68 7.56
N THR A 93 20.35 -3.12 6.92
CA THR A 93 21.57 -2.32 6.76
C THR A 93 21.30 -1.05 5.95
N ALA A 94 20.61 -1.15 4.82
CA ALA A 94 20.30 0.01 3.97
C ALA A 94 19.48 1.09 4.72
N VAL A 95 18.47 0.67 5.48
CA VAL A 95 17.63 1.55 6.30
C VAL A 95 18.44 2.23 7.39
N GLN A 96 19.32 1.48 8.09
CA GLN A 96 20.20 2.03 9.11
C GLN A 96 21.17 3.07 8.52
N SER A 97 21.77 2.77 7.37
CA SER A 97 22.65 3.70 6.65
C SER A 97 21.92 4.96 6.16
N ALA A 98 20.62 4.85 5.85
CA ALA A 98 19.78 5.98 5.46
C ALA A 98 19.25 6.80 6.66
N GLY A 99 19.55 6.41 7.91
CA GLY A 99 19.07 7.09 9.11
C GLY A 99 17.56 6.93 9.38
N LEU A 100 16.92 5.94 8.77
CA LEU A 100 15.49 5.70 8.95
C LEU A 100 15.22 4.96 10.27
N LEU A 101 14.27 5.48 11.06
CA LEU A 101 13.87 4.89 12.33
C LEU A 101 12.84 3.78 12.12
N GLY A 102 13.13 2.58 12.63
CA GLY A 102 12.19 1.45 12.63
C GLY A 102 12.83 0.12 12.27
N ASN A 103 12.09 -0.97 12.46
CA ASN A 103 12.54 -2.32 12.13
C ASN A 103 12.10 -2.71 10.72
N PHE A 104 12.87 -2.27 9.73
CA PHE A 104 12.63 -2.60 8.33
C PHE A 104 13.40 -3.86 7.92
N THR A 105 12.66 -4.91 7.57
CA THR A 105 13.21 -6.17 7.06
C THR A 105 12.81 -6.37 5.60
N ASN A 106 13.44 -7.32 4.91
CA ASN A 106 13.09 -7.69 3.53
C ASN A 106 11.58 -8.03 3.38
N HIS A 107 10.93 -8.49 4.44
CA HIS A 107 9.50 -8.80 4.43
C HIS A 107 8.63 -7.55 4.17
N ILE A 108 9.04 -6.37 4.65
CA ILE A 108 8.29 -5.12 4.42
C ILE A 108 8.30 -4.75 2.95
N VAL A 109 9.42 -4.93 2.25
CA VAL A 109 9.49 -4.70 0.79
C VAL A 109 8.47 -5.56 0.07
N ARG A 110 8.43 -6.87 0.38
CA ARG A 110 7.43 -7.79 -0.19
C ARG A 110 6.01 -7.33 0.13
N LYS A 111 5.72 -6.99 1.39
CA LYS A 111 4.40 -6.52 1.84
C LYS A 111 3.96 -5.29 1.04
N THR A 112 4.81 -4.27 0.99
CA THR A 112 4.54 -3.02 0.27
C THR A 112 4.32 -3.26 -1.22
N CYS A 113 5.12 -4.09 -1.88
CA CYS A 113 4.94 -4.41 -3.29
C CYS A 113 3.57 -5.07 -3.55
N LEU A 114 3.16 -6.04 -2.72
CA LEU A 114 1.87 -6.72 -2.91
C LEU A 114 0.68 -5.80 -2.61
N SER A 115 0.74 -5.03 -1.52
CA SER A 115 -0.30 -4.06 -1.20
C SER A 115 -0.46 -3.02 -2.31
N ARG A 116 0.64 -2.48 -2.87
CA ARG A 116 0.58 -1.53 -4.00
C ARG A 116 -0.05 -2.11 -5.26
N LEU A 117 0.17 -3.41 -5.55
CA LEU A 117 -0.49 -4.07 -6.68
C LEU A 117 -2.00 -4.19 -6.46
N ILE A 118 -2.41 -4.50 -5.24
CA ILE A 118 -3.82 -4.59 -4.85
C ILE A 118 -4.46 -3.19 -4.89
N ASP A 119 -3.79 -2.16 -4.38
CA ASP A 119 -4.22 -0.75 -4.44
C ASP A 119 -4.35 -0.23 -5.88
N ALA A 120 -3.56 -0.77 -6.81
CA ALA A 120 -3.67 -0.51 -8.23
C ALA A 120 -4.76 -1.36 -8.94
N GLU A 121 -5.62 -2.03 -8.17
CA GLU A 121 -6.72 -2.88 -8.65
C GLU A 121 -6.27 -4.04 -9.55
N VAL A 122 -5.01 -4.49 -9.40
CA VAL A 122 -4.54 -5.69 -10.10
C VAL A 122 -5.27 -6.90 -9.50
N PRO A 123 -5.92 -7.74 -10.34
CA PRO A 123 -6.61 -8.92 -9.87
C PRO A 123 -5.75 -9.82 -8.97
N VAL A 124 -6.32 -10.22 -7.84
CA VAL A 124 -5.63 -10.94 -6.75
C VAL A 124 -5.03 -12.26 -7.24
N ASN A 125 -5.66 -12.92 -8.22
CA ASN A 125 -5.13 -14.11 -8.88
C ASN A 125 -3.80 -13.84 -9.60
N TYR A 126 -3.66 -12.73 -10.31
CA TYR A 126 -2.40 -12.35 -10.95
C TYR A 126 -1.33 -11.98 -9.94
N VAL A 127 -1.71 -11.28 -8.86
CA VAL A 127 -0.80 -10.99 -7.74
C VAL A 127 -0.31 -12.29 -7.09
N ALA A 128 -1.18 -13.29 -6.89
CA ALA A 128 -0.82 -14.60 -6.36
C ALA A 128 0.16 -15.35 -7.27
N GLN A 129 -0.12 -15.37 -8.58
CA GLN A 129 0.76 -15.97 -9.59
C GLN A 129 2.14 -15.29 -9.63
N LEU A 130 2.17 -13.95 -9.59
CA LEU A 130 3.41 -13.17 -9.56
C LEU A 130 4.21 -13.38 -8.28
N SER A 131 3.53 -13.48 -7.14
CA SER A 131 4.16 -13.59 -5.82
C SER A 131 4.51 -15.02 -5.43
N GLY A 132 3.99 -16.02 -6.17
CA GLY A 132 4.20 -17.44 -5.93
C GLY A 132 3.33 -18.01 -4.80
N HIS A 133 2.24 -17.35 -4.43
CA HIS A 133 1.31 -17.90 -3.43
C HIS A 133 0.42 -18.98 -4.04
N ARG A 134 0.31 -20.13 -3.36
CA ARG A 134 -0.56 -21.24 -3.78
C ARG A 134 -2.03 -21.01 -3.39
N ASN A 135 -2.26 -20.34 -2.26
CA ASN A 135 -3.60 -20.07 -1.73
C ASN A 135 -3.88 -18.57 -1.78
N LEU A 136 -4.98 -18.17 -2.42
CA LEU A 136 -5.40 -16.76 -2.51
C LEU A 136 -5.66 -16.14 -1.13
N LYS A 137 -6.21 -16.89 -0.16
CA LYS A 137 -6.46 -16.40 1.21
C LYS A 137 -5.19 -15.94 1.92
N SER A 138 -4.01 -16.42 1.51
CA SER A 138 -2.75 -15.92 2.08
C SER A 138 -2.48 -14.45 1.74
N LEU A 139 -3.17 -13.91 0.73
CA LEU A 139 -3.05 -12.50 0.34
C LEU A 139 -3.92 -11.55 1.16
N ASP A 140 -4.87 -12.06 1.96
CA ASP A 140 -5.79 -11.24 2.75
C ASP A 140 -5.02 -10.31 3.71
N SER A 141 -3.87 -10.76 4.22
CA SER A 141 -2.97 -9.95 5.07
C SER A 141 -2.36 -8.71 4.38
N TYR A 142 -2.41 -8.65 3.05
CA TYR A 142 -1.99 -7.50 2.24
C TYR A 142 -3.18 -6.64 1.78
N GLN A 143 -4.39 -7.18 1.84
CA GLN A 143 -5.64 -6.52 1.47
C GLN A 143 -6.17 -5.72 2.64
N ALA A 144 -5.78 -4.44 2.70
CA ALA A 144 -6.44 -3.47 3.55
C ALA A 144 -7.08 -2.41 2.66
N ALA A 145 -8.33 -2.05 2.94
CA ALA A 145 -8.99 -0.98 2.21
C ALA A 145 -8.28 0.35 2.50
N SER A 146 -7.39 0.77 1.59
CA SER A 146 -6.81 2.11 1.56
C SER A 146 -7.90 3.18 1.55
N ALA A 147 -7.55 4.43 1.90
CA ALA A 147 -8.49 5.54 1.86
C ALA A 147 -9.12 5.73 0.47
N ASP A 148 -8.36 5.45 -0.58
CA ASP A 148 -8.84 5.52 -1.96
C ASP A 148 -9.84 4.39 -2.26
N HIS A 149 -9.58 3.17 -1.78
CA HIS A 149 -10.57 2.09 -1.85
C HIS A 149 -11.85 2.48 -1.12
N GLN A 150 -11.75 3.00 0.10
CA GLN A 150 -12.91 3.42 0.89
C GLN A 150 -13.69 4.55 0.20
N ARG A 151 -12.98 5.50 -0.42
CA ARG A 151 -13.60 6.56 -1.21
C ARG A 151 -14.35 6.01 -2.43
N LYS A 152 -13.73 5.10 -3.20
CA LYS A 152 -14.35 4.45 -4.35
C LYS A 152 -15.57 3.61 -3.95
N MET A 153 -15.47 2.86 -2.84
CA MET A 153 -16.59 2.09 -2.28
C MET A 153 -17.74 3.02 -1.90
N SER A 154 -17.46 4.10 -1.16
CA SER A 154 -18.46 5.13 -0.81
C SER A 154 -19.10 5.73 -2.05
N PHE A 155 -18.30 6.15 -3.04
CA PHE A 155 -18.79 6.72 -4.29
C PHE A 155 -19.71 5.75 -5.05
N SER A 156 -19.30 4.48 -5.19
CA SER A 156 -20.08 3.46 -5.89
C SER A 156 -21.42 3.16 -5.21
N LEU A 157 -21.45 3.20 -3.88
CA LEU A 157 -22.67 3.02 -3.08
C LEU A 157 -23.58 4.25 -3.08
N SER A 158 -23.05 5.44 -3.39
CA SER A 158 -23.77 6.72 -3.22
C SER A 158 -24.93 6.95 -4.20
N ARG A 159 -25.27 6.01 -5.10
CA ARG A 159 -26.34 6.09 -6.11
C ARG A 159 -26.62 7.55 -6.54
N SER A 160 -25.62 8.26 -7.07
CA SER A 160 -25.90 9.53 -7.74
C SER A 160 -26.53 9.21 -9.09
N GLY A 161 -27.85 9.12 -9.09
CA GLY A 161 -28.62 9.21 -10.33
C GLY A 161 -28.16 10.45 -11.08
N GLN A 162 -27.78 10.28 -12.34
CA GLN A 162 -27.69 11.38 -13.28
C GLN A 162 -29.12 11.89 -13.49
N GLU A 163 -29.56 12.87 -12.70
CA GLU A 163 -30.60 13.80 -13.11
C GLU A 163 -30.17 15.22 -12.72
N SER A 164 -29.72 15.94 -13.74
CA SER A 164 -29.59 17.39 -13.72
C SER A 164 -30.96 18.02 -13.51
N THR A 165 -31.17 18.73 -12.39
CA THR A 165 -32.10 19.87 -12.34
C THR A 165 -31.64 20.87 -11.26
N GLN A 166 -31.03 21.94 -11.76
CA GLN A 166 -31.10 23.35 -11.36
C GLN A 166 -31.70 23.78 -9.99
N THR A 167 -30.92 24.65 -9.32
CA THR A 167 -31.34 25.91 -8.65
C THR A 167 -31.78 25.90 -7.19
N SER A 168 -30.92 26.41 -6.30
CA SER A 168 -31.07 27.74 -5.66
C SER A 168 -30.00 27.98 -4.59
N THR A 169 -29.17 28.99 -4.85
CA THR A 169 -28.15 29.53 -3.96
C THR A 169 -28.81 30.30 -2.81
N VAL A 170 -28.46 29.98 -1.56
CA VAL A 170 -28.59 30.92 -0.43
C VAL A 170 -27.30 30.83 0.37
N SER A 171 -26.47 31.88 0.31
CA SER A 171 -25.25 31.98 1.10
C SER A 171 -25.58 32.46 2.50
N VAL A 172 -25.04 31.77 3.51
CA VAL A 172 -24.82 32.37 4.83
C VAL A 172 -23.34 32.22 5.14
N HIS A 173 -22.67 33.35 5.11
CA HIS A 173 -21.30 33.57 5.56
C HIS A 173 -21.29 33.66 7.08
N GLU A 174 -20.64 32.72 7.75
CA GLU A 174 -20.16 32.96 9.10
C GLU A 174 -18.89 32.14 9.36
N ASN A 175 -17.79 32.86 9.55
CA ASN A 175 -16.49 32.32 9.94
C ASN A 175 -16.54 32.02 11.44
N THR A 176 -16.42 30.76 11.85
CA THR A 176 -16.00 30.45 13.21
C THR A 176 -15.07 29.25 13.21
N THR A 177 -13.78 29.55 13.36
CA THR A 177 -12.74 28.62 13.78
C THR A 177 -13.02 28.20 15.22
N LEU A 178 -13.23 26.90 15.48
CA LEU A 178 -13.16 26.35 16.84
C LEU A 178 -11.92 25.47 16.98
N PRO A 179 -11.17 25.59 18.10
CA PRO A 179 -9.89 24.94 18.27
C PRO A 179 -10.05 23.45 18.61
N ALA A 180 -9.03 22.69 18.22
CA ALA A 180 -8.85 21.29 18.59
C ALA A 180 -8.73 21.16 20.12
N ASN A 181 -9.73 20.57 20.77
CA ASN A 181 -9.58 19.77 21.99
C ASN A 181 -10.87 18.96 22.23
N LEU A 182 -10.73 17.63 22.24
CA LEU A 182 -11.82 16.67 22.45
C LEU A 182 -11.95 16.34 23.95
N PRO A 183 -13.09 16.57 24.61
CA PRO A 183 -13.34 15.99 25.92
C PRO A 183 -13.54 14.48 25.79
N LYS A 184 -12.81 13.71 26.61
CA LYS A 184 -13.11 12.30 26.88
C LYS A 184 -14.29 12.24 27.85
N ASP A 185 -15.15 11.25 27.63
CA ASP A 185 -16.39 10.93 28.35
C ASP A 185 -17.62 11.81 28.13
N VAL A 186 -18.42 11.39 27.15
CA VAL A 186 -19.88 11.50 27.19
C VAL A 186 -20.45 10.12 26.87
N SER A 187 -21.39 9.66 27.71
CA SER A 187 -22.15 8.42 27.55
C SER A 187 -22.78 8.36 26.16
N LYS A 188 -22.47 7.31 25.40
CA LYS A 188 -22.68 7.24 23.95
C LYS A 188 -23.78 6.24 23.59
N SER A 189 -24.99 6.72 23.35
CA SER A 189 -26.10 5.92 22.78
C SER A 189 -26.70 6.59 21.54
N GLY A 190 -25.84 6.95 20.57
CA GLY A 190 -26.25 7.48 19.27
C GLY A 190 -25.79 6.62 18.10
N VAL A 191 -26.55 6.60 17.00
CA VAL A 191 -26.28 5.85 15.76
C VAL A 191 -24.88 6.14 15.19
N PHE A 192 -24.34 7.34 15.44
CA PHE A 192 -23.03 7.79 14.95
C PHE A 192 -21.96 7.85 16.06
N SER A 193 -22.16 7.12 17.16
CA SER A 193 -21.17 7.04 18.23
C SER A 193 -19.81 6.54 17.70
N GLY A 194 -18.77 7.35 17.86
CA GLY A 194 -17.41 7.03 17.42
C GLY A 194 -17.07 7.48 16.00
N ALA A 195 -18.01 8.08 15.26
CA ALA A 195 -17.72 8.72 13.98
C ALA A 195 -17.08 10.10 14.19
N CYS A 196 -16.10 10.44 13.33
CA CYS A 196 -15.46 11.75 13.30
C CYS A 196 -15.63 12.34 11.90
N ILE A 197 -16.10 13.58 11.79
CA ILE A 197 -16.15 14.29 10.51
C ILE A 197 -14.80 14.97 10.29
N GLY A 198 -14.12 14.65 9.19
CA GLY A 198 -12.78 15.15 8.91
C GLY A 198 -12.74 16.64 8.54
N LYS A 199 -13.49 17.03 7.50
CA LYS A 199 -13.55 18.42 7.02
C LYS A 199 -14.91 18.69 6.38
N ILE A 200 -15.57 19.78 6.78
CA ILE A 200 -16.79 20.28 6.14
C ILE A 200 -16.47 21.65 5.58
N GLU A 201 -16.55 21.81 4.25
CA GLU A 201 -16.45 23.10 3.59
C GLU A 201 -17.66 23.25 2.66
N GLY A 202 -18.34 24.41 2.75
CA GLY A 202 -19.42 24.75 1.82
C GLY A 202 -20.70 23.89 1.89
N CYS A 203 -20.94 23.16 2.99
CA CYS A 203 -22.16 22.36 3.16
C CYS A 203 -23.19 23.07 4.04
N THR A 204 -24.45 23.15 3.59
CA THR A 204 -25.57 23.65 4.39
C THR A 204 -26.46 22.49 4.82
N PHE A 205 -26.60 22.27 6.12
CA PHE A 205 -27.51 21.27 6.67
C PHE A 205 -28.81 21.92 7.11
N LYS A 206 -29.95 21.39 6.67
CA LYS A 206 -31.28 21.77 7.18
C LYS A 206 -31.80 20.65 8.08
N PHE A 207 -31.95 20.93 9.37
CA PHE A 207 -32.57 20.01 10.31
C PHE A 207 -34.02 20.41 10.54
N ASN A 208 -34.96 19.53 10.18
CA ASN A 208 -36.36 19.69 10.57
C ASN A 208 -36.55 18.98 11.90
N ILE A 209 -36.51 19.73 13.00
CA ILE A 209 -36.83 19.20 14.32
C ILE A 209 -38.34 19.32 14.50
N ALA A 210 -39.06 18.21 14.38
CA ALA A 210 -40.44 18.13 14.81
C ALA A 210 -40.46 18.17 16.35
N ARG A 211 -40.91 19.27 16.95
CA ARG A 211 -41.23 19.30 18.38
C ARG A 211 -42.56 18.58 18.56
N GLU A 212 -42.56 17.44 19.25
CA GLU A 212 -43.79 16.89 19.81
C GLU A 212 -44.31 17.88 20.85
N LYS A 213 -45.60 18.24 20.77
CA LYS A 213 -46.26 19.11 21.75
C LYS A 213 -46.38 18.32 23.06
N GLU A 214 -45.75 18.79 24.13
CA GLU A 214 -46.06 18.31 25.48
C GLU A 214 -47.51 18.68 25.83
N GLU A 215 -48.31 17.66 26.12
CA GLU A 215 -49.65 17.80 26.70
C GLU A 215 -49.50 18.00 28.22
N SER A 216 -50.08 19.08 28.75
CA SER A 216 -49.95 19.48 30.15
C SER A 216 -50.64 18.49 31.13
N PRO A 217 -50.13 18.30 32.36
CA PRO A 217 -50.67 17.29 33.27
C PRO A 217 -52.02 17.71 33.87
N LYS A 218 -53.00 16.80 33.85
CA LYS A 218 -54.32 16.96 34.49
C LYS A 218 -54.19 16.89 36.02
N PHE A 219 -54.61 17.95 36.70
CA PHE A 219 -54.73 18.04 38.16
C PHE A 219 -55.80 17.06 38.69
N ALA A 220 -55.44 16.16 39.61
CA ALA A 220 -56.39 15.29 40.30
C ALA A 220 -56.98 16.00 41.54
N LYS A 221 -58.31 15.96 41.69
CA LYS A 221 -59.06 16.49 42.85
C LYS A 221 -58.99 15.54 44.07
N PRO A 222 -59.16 16.07 45.30
CA PRO A 222 -58.92 15.32 46.54
C PRO A 222 -60.07 14.35 46.85
N LYS A 223 -59.75 13.24 47.53
CA LYS A 223 -60.75 12.34 48.13
C LYS A 223 -61.02 12.77 49.58
N LYS A 224 -62.30 12.69 49.95
CA LYS A 224 -62.92 13.07 51.23
C LYS A 224 -62.21 12.49 52.46
#